data_AF-A0A9P0AIZ8-F1
#
_entry.id   AF-A0A9P0AIZ8-F1
#
_cell.length_a   1.000
_cell.length_b   1.000
_cell.length_c   1.000
_cell.angle_alpha   90.00
_cell.angle_beta   90.00
_cell.angle_gamma   90.00
#
_symmetry.space_group_name_H-M   'P 1'
#
loop_
_entity.id
_entity.type
_entity.pdbx_description
1 polymer ?
#
loop_
_entity_poly.entity_id
_entity_poly.type
_entity_poly.pdbx_seq_one_letter_code
_entity_poly.pdbx_strand_id
1 'polypeptide(L)'
;MIDGIFQKLEVPSQIQLSDDNKKKAVVEKLTALVSELVKLSNLLGEDTTDLNRALELMLAVPHRANDNKFIGNIEGYHGNIHKLGRLLRHDWFRISHKDGKSKERYLFLFKARILVCKVRRISQDRSVFVLKDIIRLPEVEVKDHPDDSLVFELHSKIPSNGDYPLTITAHKDNVKFAWLNEIRLYSADVCKYL
;
A
#
# COMPACT_ATOMS: atom_id res chain seq x y z
N MET A 1 57.61 -8.07 -31.53
CA MET A 1 56.21 -7.95 -32.02
C MET A 1 55.53 -9.29 -31.81
N ILE A 2 55.02 -9.54 -30.60
CA ILE A 2 53.83 -10.33 -30.21
C ILE A 2 53.83 -10.62 -28.69
N ASP A 3 53.95 -9.58 -27.86
CA ASP A 3 53.58 -9.64 -26.44
C ASP A 3 52.08 -9.31 -26.30
N GLY A 4 51.23 -10.17 -26.86
CA GLY A 4 49.84 -9.84 -27.14
C GLY A 4 48.81 -10.94 -26.84
N ILE A 5 49.10 -11.93 -25.99
CA ILE A 5 48.10 -12.97 -25.64
C ILE A 5 48.19 -13.38 -24.15
N PHE A 6 48.24 -12.39 -23.26
CA PHE A 6 47.80 -12.58 -21.87
C PHE A 6 46.91 -11.40 -21.45
N GLN A 7 45.65 -11.43 -21.86
CA GLN A 7 44.63 -10.63 -21.20
C GLN A 7 43.37 -11.47 -20.99
N LYS A 8 43.33 -12.06 -19.79
CA LYS A 8 42.13 -12.35 -18.99
C LYS A 8 40.95 -13.00 -19.72
N LEU A 9 40.91 -14.33 -19.64
CA LEU A 9 39.65 -14.99 -19.29
C LEU A 9 39.31 -14.56 -17.86
N GLU A 10 38.60 -13.44 -17.73
CA GLU A 10 37.99 -13.03 -16.47
C GLU A 10 36.86 -14.01 -16.16
N VAL A 11 37.05 -14.74 -15.05
CA VAL A 11 36.06 -15.64 -14.45
C VAL A 11 34.73 -14.89 -14.35
N PRO A 12 33.60 -15.47 -14.79
CA PRO A 12 32.31 -14.78 -14.74
C PRO A 12 32.05 -14.37 -13.29
N SER A 13 31.90 -13.06 -13.07
CA SER A 13 31.54 -12.50 -11.78
C SER A 13 30.30 -13.21 -11.28
N GLN A 14 30.46 -14.00 -10.21
CA GLN A 14 29.35 -14.49 -9.42
C GLN A 14 28.37 -13.33 -9.22
N ILE A 15 27.12 -13.54 -9.57
CA ILE A 15 26.03 -12.57 -9.45
C ILE A 15 26.05 -12.04 -8.01
N GLN A 16 26.59 -10.84 -7.81
CA GLN A 16 26.52 -10.15 -6.52
C GLN A 16 25.05 -9.77 -6.32
N LEU A 17 24.31 -10.64 -5.63
CA LEU A 17 22.95 -10.33 -5.18
C LEU A 17 23.01 -9.03 -4.36
N SER A 18 22.20 -8.05 -4.74
CA SER A 18 22.11 -6.77 -4.01
C SER A 18 21.81 -7.03 -2.52
N ASP A 19 22.23 -6.13 -1.64
CA ASP A 19 21.98 -6.29 -0.20
C ASP A 19 20.49 -6.39 0.14
N ASP A 20 19.60 -5.82 -0.69
CA ASP A 20 18.15 -5.99 -0.56
C ASP A 20 17.68 -7.41 -0.90
N ASN A 21 18.29 -8.06 -1.91
CA ASN A 21 17.99 -9.46 -2.23
C ASN A 21 18.48 -10.40 -1.11
N LYS A 22 19.64 -10.10 -0.51
CA LYS A 22 20.13 -10.85 0.66
C LYS A 22 19.19 -10.67 1.86
N LYS A 23 18.79 -9.43 2.18
CA LYS A 23 17.82 -9.15 3.25
C LYS A 23 16.49 -9.85 3.01
N LYS A 24 15.98 -9.85 1.77
CA LYS A 24 14.76 -10.55 1.38
C LYS A 24 14.88 -12.05 1.64
N ALA A 25 15.98 -12.67 1.21
CA ALA A 25 16.23 -14.10 1.42
C ALA A 25 16.32 -14.46 2.91
N VAL A 26 16.91 -13.59 3.74
CA VAL A 26 16.95 -13.78 5.19
C VAL A 26 15.54 -13.74 5.79
N VAL A 27 14.71 -12.76 5.41
CA VAL A 27 13.32 -12.67 5.89
C VAL A 27 12.50 -13.90 5.47
N GLU A 28 12.61 -14.33 4.21
CA GLU A 28 11.93 -15.54 3.71
C GLU A 28 12.34 -16.78 4.49
N LYS A 29 13.65 -16.96 4.73
CA LYS A 29 14.17 -18.09 5.51
C LYS A 29 13.71 -18.08 6.96
N LEU A 30 13.76 -16.93 7.64
CA LEU A 30 13.28 -16.79 9.01
C LEU A 30 11.77 -17.06 9.12
N THR A 31 10.99 -16.56 8.17
CA THR A 31 9.53 -16.77 8.12
C THR A 31 9.20 -18.26 7.98
N ALA A 32 9.94 -18.98 7.13
CA ALA A 32 9.76 -20.43 6.95
C ALA A 32 10.06 -21.21 8.24
N LEU A 33 11.17 -20.90 8.92
CA LEU A 33 11.54 -21.54 10.19
C LEU A 33 10.51 -21.29 11.30
N VAL A 34 10.03 -20.06 11.44
CA VAL A 34 8.99 -19.72 12.43
C VAL A 34 7.67 -20.43 12.10
N SER A 35 7.30 -20.51 10.82
CA SER A 35 6.12 -21.26 10.39
C SER A 35 6.21 -22.75 10.72
N GLU A 36 7.38 -23.36 10.55
CA GLU A 36 7.62 -24.75 10.92
C GLU A 36 7.56 -24.95 12.43
N LEU A 37 8.17 -24.05 13.21
CA LEU A 37 8.11 -24.07 14.66
C LEU A 37 6.67 -24.00 15.18
N VAL A 38 5.84 -23.10 14.63
CA VAL A 38 4.39 -23.02 14.95
C VAL A 38 3.70 -24.37 14.71
N LYS A 39 3.97 -25.03 13.58
CA LYS A 39 3.36 -26.32 13.25
C LYS A 39 3.77 -27.40 14.26
N LEU A 40 5.04 -27.47 14.62
CA LEU A 40 5.55 -28.44 15.59
C LEU A 40 5.00 -28.20 17.00
N SER A 41 5.00 -26.97 17.47
CA SER A 41 4.42 -26.60 18.78
C SER A 41 2.92 -26.90 18.85
N ASN A 42 2.17 -26.66 17.78
CA ASN A 42 0.76 -27.05 17.72
C ASN A 42 0.56 -28.58 17.80
N LEU A 43 1.43 -29.37 17.17
CA LEU A 43 1.39 -30.84 17.27
C LEU A 43 1.69 -31.34 18.68
N LEU A 44 2.51 -30.61 19.43
CA LEU A 44 2.85 -30.89 20.83
C LEU A 44 1.80 -30.35 21.82
N GLY A 45 0.79 -29.62 21.35
CA GLY A 45 -0.24 -29.01 22.21
C GLY A 45 0.27 -27.80 23.00
N GLU A 46 1.36 -27.18 22.57
CA GLU A 46 1.91 -25.98 23.18
C GLU A 46 1.12 -24.71 22.78
N ASP A 47 1.19 -23.67 23.61
CA ASP A 47 0.62 -22.37 23.27
C ASP A 47 1.46 -21.68 22.17
N THR A 48 0.82 -21.42 21.03
CA THR A 48 1.45 -20.78 19.87
C THR A 48 1.03 -19.33 19.67
N THR A 49 0.33 -18.71 20.63
CA THR A 49 -0.23 -17.36 20.49
C THR A 49 0.81 -16.32 20.05
N ASP A 50 1.95 -16.24 20.72
CA ASP A 50 3.00 -15.27 20.39
C ASP A 50 3.78 -15.63 19.13
N LEU A 51 3.96 -16.92 18.85
CA LEU A 51 4.59 -17.39 17.60
C LEU A 51 3.75 -17.03 16.39
N ASN A 52 2.42 -17.15 16.48
CA ASN A 52 1.51 -16.74 15.41
C ASN A 52 1.57 -15.22 15.18
N ARG A 53 1.59 -14.40 16.25
CA ARG A 53 1.77 -12.94 16.13
C ARG A 53 3.11 -12.58 15.49
N ALA A 54 4.18 -13.25 15.88
CA ALA A 54 5.51 -13.04 15.28
C ALA A 54 5.50 -13.41 13.79
N LEU A 55 4.87 -14.52 13.42
CA LEU A 55 4.73 -14.97 12.04
C LEU A 55 3.94 -13.96 11.20
N GLU A 56 2.81 -13.44 11.72
CA GLU A 56 2.03 -12.39 11.06
C GLU A 56 2.87 -11.12 10.80
N LEU A 57 3.67 -10.70 11.78
CA LEU A 57 4.56 -9.55 11.62
C LEU A 57 5.63 -9.81 10.55
N MET A 58 6.23 -11.00 10.52
CA MET A 58 7.22 -11.38 9.52
C MET A 58 6.62 -11.40 8.11
N LEU A 59 5.43 -11.99 7.95
CA LEU A 59 4.70 -12.02 6.68
C LEU A 59 4.34 -10.60 6.21
N ALA A 60 4.06 -9.68 7.12
CA ALA A 60 3.76 -8.29 6.76
C ALA A 60 4.99 -7.49 6.26
N VAL A 61 6.22 -7.89 6.57
CA VAL A 61 7.43 -7.14 6.19
C VAL A 61 7.62 -7.05 4.67
N PRO A 62 7.59 -8.16 3.89
CA PRO A 62 7.66 -8.10 2.43
C PRO A 62 6.56 -7.25 1.80
N HIS A 63 5.33 -7.32 2.33
CA HIS A 63 4.22 -6.50 1.85
C HIS A 63 4.51 -5.00 2.06
N ARG A 64 4.93 -4.60 3.27
CA ARG A 64 5.29 -3.20 3.57
C ARG A 64 6.47 -2.70 2.71
N ALA A 65 7.45 -3.56 2.46
CA ALA A 65 8.57 -3.21 1.59
C ALA A 65 8.11 -2.96 0.15
N ASN A 66 7.14 -3.75 -0.34
CA ASN A 66 6.51 -3.54 -1.64
C ASN A 66 5.72 -2.23 -1.66
N ASP A 67 4.89 -1.96 -0.64
CA ASP A 67 4.12 -0.73 -0.51
C ASP A 67 5.01 0.52 -0.58
N ASN A 68 6.17 0.47 0.08
CA ASN A 68 7.16 1.56 0.03
C ASN A 68 7.69 1.83 -1.38
N LYS A 69 7.77 0.81 -2.26
CA LYS A 69 8.13 1.02 -3.68
C LYS A 69 7.05 1.80 -4.41
N PHE A 70 5.77 1.55 -4.13
CA PHE A 70 4.67 2.32 -4.70
C PHE A 70 4.68 3.77 -4.21
N ILE A 71 4.88 3.97 -2.91
CA ILE A 71 4.98 5.31 -2.30
C ILE A 71 6.15 6.09 -2.93
N GLY A 72 7.30 5.45 -3.13
CA GLY A 72 8.48 6.06 -3.75
C GLY A 72 8.27 6.50 -5.20
N ASN A 73 7.24 6.00 -5.89
CA ASN A 73 6.86 6.39 -7.24
C ASN A 73 5.79 7.51 -7.28
N ILE A 74 5.42 8.08 -6.12
CA ILE A 74 4.48 9.21 -6.06
C ILE A 74 5.21 10.53 -6.35
N GLU A 75 4.72 11.28 -7.33
CA GLU A 75 5.22 12.61 -7.71
C GLU A 75 4.21 13.70 -7.32
N GLY A 76 4.72 14.91 -7.02
CA GLY A 76 3.89 16.10 -6.76
C GLY A 76 3.38 16.25 -5.33
N TYR A 77 3.78 15.37 -4.40
CA TYR A 77 3.52 15.58 -2.98
C TYR A 77 4.46 16.65 -2.41
N HIS A 78 3.90 17.72 -1.86
CA HIS A 78 4.67 18.84 -1.29
C HIS A 78 4.96 18.54 0.18
N GLY A 79 6.17 18.09 0.47
CA GLY A 79 6.64 17.72 1.81
C GLY A 79 7.21 16.31 1.85
N ASN A 80 7.48 15.81 3.06
CA ASN A 80 7.98 14.46 3.23
C ASN A 80 6.83 13.46 3.33
N ILE A 81 6.62 12.66 2.27
CA ILE A 81 5.55 11.66 2.19
C ILE A 81 5.67 10.59 3.28
N HIS A 82 6.87 10.28 3.77
CA HIS A 82 7.08 9.31 4.84
C HIS A 82 6.51 9.80 6.19
N LYS A 83 6.26 11.09 6.36
CA LYS A 83 5.55 11.63 7.54
C LYS A 83 4.06 11.27 7.57
N LEU A 84 3.50 10.76 6.47
CA LEU A 84 2.13 10.21 6.45
C LEU A 84 2.01 8.87 7.19
N GLY A 85 3.16 8.25 7.52
CA GLY A 85 3.22 6.98 8.23
C GLY A 85 2.98 5.78 7.31
N ARG A 86 2.47 4.71 7.90
CA ARG A 86 2.21 3.44 7.20
C ARG A 86 1.10 3.62 6.16
N LEU A 87 1.37 3.18 4.93
CA LEU A 87 0.31 2.99 3.92
C LEU A 87 -0.60 1.86 4.38
N LEU A 88 -1.90 2.14 4.44
CA LEU A 88 -2.91 1.17 4.88
C LEU A 88 -3.40 0.35 3.70
N ARG A 89 -3.76 1.02 2.59
CA ARG A 89 -4.28 0.41 1.37
C ARG A 89 -3.95 1.25 0.15
N HIS A 90 -3.90 0.62 -1.02
CA HIS A 90 -3.81 1.33 -2.28
C HIS A 90 -4.39 0.50 -3.42
N ASP A 91 -5.29 1.10 -4.22
CA ASP A 91 -6.04 0.39 -5.26
C ASP A 91 -6.46 1.36 -6.37
N TRP A 92 -6.88 0.79 -7.50
CA TRP A 92 -7.56 1.53 -8.56
C TRP A 92 -9.01 1.78 -8.20
N PHE A 93 -9.47 3.01 -8.45
CA PHE A 93 -10.86 3.41 -8.31
C PHE A 93 -11.28 4.36 -9.43
N ARG A 94 -12.57 4.34 -9.73
CA ARG A 94 -13.22 5.43 -10.43
C ARG A 94 -13.75 6.44 -9.41
N ILE A 95 -13.43 7.71 -9.61
CA ILE A 95 -13.96 8.81 -8.80
C ILE A 95 -14.90 9.62 -9.67
N SER A 96 -16.15 9.75 -9.23
CA SER A 96 -17.17 10.59 -9.86
C SER A 96 -17.49 11.78 -8.96
N HIS A 97 -17.45 12.98 -9.54
CA HIS A 97 -17.84 14.21 -8.87
C HIS A 97 -19.36 14.44 -9.02
N LYS A 98 -19.89 15.39 -8.24
CA LYS A 98 -21.32 15.77 -8.29
C LYS A 98 -21.80 16.23 -9.67
N ASP A 99 -20.90 16.74 -10.52
CA ASP A 99 -21.20 17.16 -11.90
C ASP A 99 -21.27 15.97 -12.89
N GLY A 100 -21.16 14.73 -12.41
CA GLY A 100 -21.21 13.51 -13.20
C GLY A 100 -19.90 13.16 -13.90
N LYS A 101 -18.86 14.01 -13.83
CA LYS A 101 -17.56 13.69 -14.43
C LYS A 101 -16.87 12.62 -13.61
N SER A 102 -16.52 11.52 -14.27
CA SER A 102 -15.77 10.42 -13.65
C SER A 102 -14.35 10.34 -14.19
N LYS A 103 -13.40 9.94 -13.34
CA LYS A 103 -11.99 9.77 -13.71
C LYS A 103 -11.39 8.56 -13.01
N GLU A 104 -10.62 7.77 -13.76
CA GLU A 104 -9.82 6.68 -13.18
C GLU A 104 -8.64 7.25 -12.40
N ARG A 105 -8.48 6.76 -11.16
CA ARG A 105 -7.48 7.21 -10.20
C ARG A 105 -6.92 6.03 -9.44
N TYR A 106 -5.67 6.17 -9.02
CA TYR A 106 -5.05 5.28 -8.06
C TYR A 106 -5.04 5.97 -6.71
N LEU A 107 -5.62 5.33 -5.72
CA LEU A 107 -5.76 5.90 -4.38
C LEU A 107 -4.75 5.28 -3.43
N PHE A 108 -4.20 6.09 -2.53
CA PHE A 108 -3.36 5.64 -1.42
C PHE A 108 -3.96 6.09 -0.09
N LEU A 109 -4.37 5.14 0.74
CA LEU A 109 -4.96 5.37 2.05
C LEU A 109 -3.89 5.36 3.15
N PHE A 110 -3.79 6.46 3.89
CA PHE A 110 -3.02 6.62 5.12
C PHE A 110 -3.95 6.95 6.28
N LYS A 111 -3.47 6.88 7.54
CA LYS A 111 -4.27 7.08 8.76
C LYS A 111 -5.16 8.34 8.74
N ALA A 112 -4.72 9.43 8.15
CA ALA A 112 -5.48 10.70 8.12
C ALA A 112 -5.78 11.24 6.73
N ARG A 113 -5.33 10.56 5.65
CA ARG A 113 -5.37 11.12 4.29
C ARG A 113 -5.56 10.03 3.24
N ILE A 114 -6.30 10.35 2.18
CA ILE A 114 -6.30 9.60 0.92
C ILE A 114 -5.60 10.45 -0.13
N LEU A 115 -4.52 9.95 -0.72
CA LEU A 115 -3.89 10.59 -1.87
C LEU A 115 -4.57 10.10 -3.14
N VAL A 116 -5.02 11.04 -3.98
CA VAL A 116 -5.67 10.77 -5.25
C VAL A 116 -4.67 11.00 -6.37
N CYS A 117 -4.26 9.93 -7.05
CA CYS A 117 -3.20 9.99 -8.06
C CYS A 117 -3.70 9.62 -9.47
N LYS A 118 -3.17 10.31 -10.48
CA LYS A 118 -3.24 9.86 -11.88
C LYS A 118 -2.02 8.98 -12.15
N VAL A 119 -2.24 7.81 -12.72
CA VAL A 119 -1.13 6.93 -13.12
C VAL A 119 -0.56 7.38 -14.48
N ARG A 120 0.76 7.50 -14.55
CA ARG A 120 1.53 7.72 -15.78
C ARG A 120 2.46 6.52 -15.97
N ARG A 121 2.24 5.74 -17.02
CA ARG A 121 3.13 4.63 -17.38
C ARG A 121 4.42 5.20 -17.99
N ILE A 122 5.57 4.81 -17.45
CA ILE A 122 6.89 5.23 -17.94
C ILE A 122 7.50 4.12 -18.80
N SER A 123 7.29 2.87 -18.43
CA SER A 123 7.72 1.69 -19.20
C SER A 123 6.77 0.51 -18.96
N GLN A 124 7.08 -0.67 -19.50
CA GLN A 124 6.27 -1.86 -19.26
C GLN A 124 6.12 -2.18 -17.76
N ASP A 125 7.19 -2.07 -16.96
CA ASP A 125 7.15 -2.45 -15.54
C ASP A 125 7.20 -1.28 -14.57
N ARG A 126 7.20 -0.04 -15.09
CA ARG A 126 7.31 1.17 -14.26
C ARG A 126 6.15 2.12 -14.50
N SER A 127 5.43 2.41 -13.42
CA SER A 127 4.40 3.44 -13.36
C SER A 127 4.75 4.49 -12.30
N VAL A 128 4.38 5.73 -12.58
CA VAL A 128 4.49 6.87 -11.68
C VAL A 128 3.09 7.31 -11.28
N PHE A 129 2.92 7.70 -10.02
CA PHE A 129 1.66 8.15 -9.44
C PHE A 129 1.69 9.66 -9.25
N VAL A 130 1.13 10.41 -10.19
CA VAL A 130 1.12 11.87 -10.14
C VAL A 130 -0.03 12.34 -9.25
N LEU A 131 0.28 12.96 -8.12
CA LEU A 131 -0.71 13.48 -7.18
C LEU A 131 -1.61 14.51 -7.87
N LYS A 132 -2.93 14.38 -7.65
CA LYS A 132 -3.95 15.28 -8.16
C LYS A 132 -4.77 15.92 -7.07
N ASP A 133 -5.02 15.20 -5.99
CA ASP A 133 -5.77 15.72 -4.86
C ASP A 133 -5.40 14.98 -3.57
N ILE A 134 -5.69 15.59 -2.42
CA ILE A 134 -5.51 15.02 -1.08
C ILE A 134 -6.83 15.17 -0.33
N ILE A 135 -7.47 14.04 -0.04
CA ILE A 135 -8.66 14.01 0.79
C ILE A 135 -8.22 13.84 2.24
N ARG A 136 -8.60 14.79 3.11
CA ARG A 136 -8.32 14.75 4.54
C ARG A 136 -9.46 14.01 5.24
N LEU A 137 -9.17 12.82 5.77
CA LEU A 137 -10.17 11.96 6.44
C LEU A 137 -10.93 12.67 7.58
N PRO A 138 -10.31 13.56 8.39
CA PRO A 138 -11.04 14.28 9.44
C PRO A 138 -12.16 15.18 8.88
N GLU A 139 -12.02 15.67 7.66
CA GLU A 139 -12.90 16.65 7.02
C GLU A 139 -14.01 16.01 6.17
N VAL A 140 -14.01 14.68 6.06
CA VAL A 140 -15.01 13.95 5.31
C VAL A 140 -15.73 12.92 6.17
N GLU A 141 -16.95 12.62 5.80
CA GLU A 141 -17.75 11.53 6.32
C GLU A 141 -17.98 10.49 5.22
N VAL A 142 -17.93 9.22 5.60
CA VAL A 142 -18.12 8.11 4.69
C VAL A 142 -19.60 7.72 4.69
N LYS A 143 -20.21 7.66 3.51
CA LYS A 143 -21.52 7.07 3.30
C LYS A 143 -21.37 5.75 2.54
N ASP A 144 -21.80 4.68 3.19
CA ASP A 144 -21.80 3.33 2.63
C ASP A 144 -23.11 3.05 1.88
N HIS A 145 -23.04 2.16 0.88
CA HIS A 145 -24.17 1.66 0.10
C HIS A 145 -24.23 0.13 0.25
N PRO A 146 -24.93 -0.42 1.24
CA PRO A 146 -24.90 -1.86 1.55
C PRO A 146 -25.32 -2.76 0.38
N ASP A 147 -26.20 -2.25 -0.48
CA ASP A 147 -26.73 -2.97 -1.65
C ASP A 147 -25.75 -2.99 -2.84
N ASP A 148 -24.65 -2.24 -2.77
CA ASP A 148 -23.62 -2.16 -3.81
C ASP A 148 -22.25 -2.55 -3.23
N SER A 149 -21.66 -3.66 -3.68
CA SER A 149 -20.37 -4.16 -3.17
C SER A 149 -19.16 -3.30 -3.58
N LEU A 150 -19.34 -2.33 -4.48
CA LEU A 150 -18.26 -1.59 -5.15
C LEU A 150 -18.29 -0.09 -4.84
N VAL A 151 -19.45 0.48 -4.53
CA VAL A 151 -19.62 1.94 -4.40
C VAL A 151 -19.71 2.40 -2.95
N PHE A 152 -18.96 3.45 -2.61
CA PHE A 152 -19.17 4.26 -1.41
C PHE A 152 -18.96 5.74 -1.73
N GLU A 153 -19.40 6.63 -0.86
CA GLU A 153 -19.28 8.07 -1.05
C GLU A 153 -18.48 8.70 0.09
N LEU A 154 -17.75 9.76 -0.25
CA LEU A 154 -17.19 10.69 0.71
C LEU A 154 -17.98 12.00 0.62
N HIS A 155 -18.40 12.52 1.78
CA HIS A 155 -19.14 13.77 1.94
C HIS A 155 -18.29 14.74 2.73
N SER A 156 -18.21 16.00 2.31
CA SER A 156 -17.48 17.03 3.07
C SER A 156 -18.26 17.39 4.34
N LYS A 157 -17.58 17.38 5.49
CA LYS A 157 -18.12 17.94 6.74
C LYS A 157 -18.11 19.47 6.75
N ILE A 158 -17.29 20.07 5.89
CA ILE A 158 -17.19 21.53 5.75
C ILE A 158 -18.28 21.98 4.75
N PRO A 159 -19.23 22.84 5.18
CA PRO A 159 -20.21 23.43 4.28
C PRO A 159 -19.49 24.23 3.18
N SER A 160 -20.00 24.21 1.94
CA SER A 160 -19.49 24.91 0.74
C SER A 160 -18.37 24.26 -0.11
N ASN A 161 -17.95 23.02 0.19
CA ASN A 161 -17.06 22.31 -0.73
C ASN A 161 -17.86 21.74 -1.93
N GLY A 162 -17.93 22.51 -3.03
CA GLY A 162 -18.81 22.25 -4.18
C GLY A 162 -18.54 20.96 -4.96
N ASP A 163 -17.36 20.36 -4.79
CA ASP A 163 -16.98 19.13 -5.51
C ASP A 163 -17.49 17.84 -4.85
N TYR A 164 -18.17 17.95 -3.70
CA TYR A 164 -18.74 16.83 -2.94
C TYR A 164 -20.24 16.65 -3.24
N PRO A 165 -20.78 15.41 -3.16
CA PRO A 165 -20.09 14.19 -2.75
C PRO A 165 -19.15 13.64 -3.84
N LEU A 166 -18.10 12.94 -3.38
CA LEU A 166 -17.24 12.13 -4.25
C LEU A 166 -17.74 10.69 -4.19
N THR A 167 -18.24 10.17 -5.31
CA THR A 167 -18.58 8.75 -5.45
C THR A 167 -17.33 7.98 -5.82
N ILE A 168 -16.95 7.00 -4.98
CA ILE A 168 -15.79 6.15 -5.17
C ILE A 168 -16.27 4.74 -5.51
N THR A 169 -15.92 4.28 -6.72
CA THR A 169 -16.31 2.97 -7.24
C THR A 169 -15.09 2.08 -7.40
N ALA A 170 -15.07 0.96 -6.68
CA ALA A 170 -14.04 -0.07 -6.78
C ALA A 170 -14.20 -0.91 -8.06
N HIS A 171 -13.11 -1.54 -8.49
CA HIS A 171 -13.10 -2.44 -9.66
C HIS A 171 -13.15 -3.93 -9.31
N LYS A 172 -13.11 -4.27 -8.03
CA LYS A 172 -13.08 -5.65 -7.53
C LYS A 172 -13.91 -5.75 -6.26
N ASP A 173 -14.51 -6.90 -6.07
CA ASP A 173 -15.14 -7.26 -4.81
C ASP A 173 -14.13 -7.21 -3.65
N ASN A 174 -14.65 -7.01 -2.44
CA ASN A 174 -13.89 -6.88 -1.18
C ASN A 174 -13.01 -5.63 -1.05
N VAL A 175 -12.67 -4.92 -2.14
CA VAL A 175 -11.86 -3.68 -2.07
C VAL A 175 -12.60 -2.61 -1.28
N LYS A 176 -13.88 -2.34 -1.62
CA LYS A 176 -14.72 -1.40 -0.86
C LYS A 176 -14.75 -1.75 0.62
N PHE A 177 -15.12 -2.98 0.96
CA PHE A 177 -15.24 -3.43 2.36
C PHE A 177 -13.94 -3.21 3.13
N ALA A 178 -12.81 -3.61 2.55
CA ALA A 178 -11.52 -3.47 3.20
C ALA A 178 -11.09 -2.01 3.37
N TRP A 179 -11.42 -1.13 2.41
CA TRP A 179 -11.22 0.32 2.53
C TRP A 179 -12.09 0.95 3.61
N LEU A 180 -13.39 0.61 3.65
CA LEU A 180 -14.32 1.13 4.64
C LEU A 180 -13.91 0.76 6.06
N ASN A 181 -13.43 -0.47 6.28
CA ASN A 181 -12.94 -0.91 7.59
C ASN A 181 -11.76 -0.06 8.07
N GLU A 182 -10.77 0.17 7.21
CA GLU A 182 -9.61 1.00 7.54
C GLU A 182 -10.03 2.46 7.79
N ILE A 183 -10.87 3.05 6.92
CA ILE A 183 -11.31 4.43 7.10
C ILE A 183 -12.09 4.59 8.41
N ARG A 184 -13.00 3.67 8.74
CA ARG A 184 -13.77 3.70 9.99
C ARG A 184 -12.90 3.50 11.23
N LEU A 185 -11.93 2.59 11.17
CA LEU A 185 -11.00 2.34 12.27
C LEU A 185 -10.21 3.60 12.62
N TYR A 186 -9.71 4.31 11.60
CA TYR A 186 -8.88 5.49 11.85
C TYR A 186 -9.64 6.80 11.95
N SER A 187 -10.86 6.91 11.44
CA SER A 187 -11.72 8.08 11.70
C SER A 187 -12.15 8.15 13.16
N ALA A 188 -12.37 7.01 13.81
CA ALA A 188 -12.68 6.92 15.25
C ALA A 188 -11.49 7.31 16.15
N ASP A 189 -10.27 7.04 15.71
CA ASP A 189 -9.04 7.36 16.44
C ASP A 189 -8.73 8.87 16.46
N VAL A 190 -9.11 9.62 15.41
CA VAL A 190 -8.86 11.07 15.35
C VAL A 190 -9.73 11.83 16.36
N CYS A 191 -10.92 11.31 16.69
CA CYS A 191 -11.80 11.90 17.70
C CYS A 191 -11.34 11.67 19.16
N LYS A 192 -10.29 10.87 19.41
CA LYS A 192 -9.77 10.64 20.78
C LYS A 192 -8.73 11.67 21.23
N TYR A 193 -8.29 12.55 20.34
CA TYR A 193 -7.24 13.54 20.61
C TYR A 193 -7.64 14.97 20.23
N LEU A 194 -8.95 15.19 20.00
CA LEU A 194 -9.59 16.51 20.00
C LEU A 194 -10.45 16.60 21.26
#